data_AF-A0AAW4LDD9-F1
#
_entry.id   AF-A0AAW4LDD9-F1
#
_cell.length_a   1.000
_cell.length_b   1.000
_cell.length_c   1.000
_cell.angle_alpha   90.00
_cell.angle_beta   90.00
_cell.angle_gamma   90.00
#
_symmetry.space_group_name_H-M   'P 1'
#
loop_
_entity.id
_entity.type
_entity.pdbx_description
1 polymer ?
#
loop_
_entity_poly.entity_id
_entity_poly.type
_entity_poly.pdbx_seq_one_letter_code
_entity_poly.pdbx_strand_id
1 'polypeptide(L)'
;MSKAINKKSDPIQAILNCLAGAAFIGAVLRVTASGKDLFDRLDTTTLLYLAVAGALLMMRQVKSLAFGDFKVELDQVKKVAEEARSIAQIADNAAQYQVTQQPTPLPKIAPPPAAAASPQSGAPQTTPASTPQLPPIAPGTHDDDPWKGVFGEKPEMNNRRLSAVVTPMADDSDWYKIHLVVESTSPKNAPLKGTVQFFLHDSFNNDRPQVPVRQDGIAELYLKAWGAFTVGVLADEGATRLELDLAELPDAPYKFRIN
;
A
#
# COMPACT_ATOMS: atom_id res chain seq x y z
N MET A 1 -18.26 25.73 12.26
CA MET A 1 -19.69 25.43 11.97
C MET A 1 -19.85 23.94 11.77
N SER A 2 -20.15 23.19 12.83
CA SER A 2 -20.32 21.73 12.79
C SER A 2 -21.68 21.35 12.22
N LYS A 3 -21.69 20.61 11.11
CA LYS A 3 -22.88 19.95 10.59
C LYS A 3 -23.22 18.75 11.48
N ALA A 4 -24.27 18.89 12.28
CA ALA A 4 -24.89 17.77 12.99
C ALA A 4 -25.53 16.83 11.95
N ILE A 5 -25.01 15.61 11.84
CA ILE A 5 -25.59 14.55 11.03
C ILE A 5 -26.77 13.96 11.81
N ASN A 6 -27.98 14.37 11.43
CA ASN A 6 -29.23 13.87 12.01
C ASN A 6 -29.47 12.43 11.53
N LYS A 7 -29.16 11.45 12.39
CA LYS A 7 -29.40 10.02 12.15
C LYS A 7 -30.89 9.74 12.29
N LYS A 8 -31.62 9.81 11.18
CA LYS A 8 -33.03 9.46 11.08
C LYS A 8 -33.20 7.98 11.48
N SER A 9 -33.67 7.73 12.69
CA SER A 9 -33.93 6.37 13.19
C SER A 9 -35.09 5.76 12.41
N ASP A 10 -34.85 4.59 11.82
CA ASP A 10 -35.81 3.85 11.01
C ASP A 10 -37.05 3.49 11.87
N PRO A 11 -38.28 3.91 11.49
CA PRO A 11 -39.49 3.68 12.29
C PRO A 11 -39.74 2.19 12.57
N ILE A 12 -39.26 1.31 11.70
CA ILE A 12 -39.35 -0.14 11.86
C ILE A 12 -38.49 -0.62 13.05
N GLN A 13 -37.30 -0.03 13.25
CA GLN A 13 -36.43 -0.37 14.37
C GLN A 13 -37.01 0.08 15.72
N ALA A 14 -37.70 1.23 15.75
CA ALA A 14 -38.37 1.69 16.96
C ALA A 14 -39.47 0.72 17.40
N ILE A 15 -40.29 0.24 16.46
CA ILE A 15 -41.35 -0.75 16.73
C ILE A 15 -40.76 -2.08 17.21
N LEU A 16 -39.67 -2.54 16.58
CA LEU A 16 -39.02 -3.80 16.94
C LEU A 16 -38.43 -3.76 18.36
N ASN A 17 -37.83 -2.64 18.75
CA ASN A 17 -37.28 -2.45 20.10
C ASN A 17 -38.39 -2.37 21.16
N CYS A 18 -39.53 -1.75 20.85
CA CYS A 18 -40.69 -1.72 21.74
C CYS A 18 -41.28 -3.12 21.99
N LEU A 19 -41.41 -3.94 20.94
CA LEU A 19 -41.90 -5.31 21.08
C LEU A 19 -40.94 -6.19 21.90
N ALA A 20 -39.63 -6.05 21.68
CA ALA A 20 -38.62 -6.74 22.48
C ALA A 20 -38.67 -6.34 23.96
N GLY A 21 -38.85 -5.04 24.25
CA GLY A 21 -39.02 -4.53 25.61
C GLY A 21 -40.26 -5.07 26.31
N ALA A 22 -41.40 -5.11 25.62
CA ALA A 22 -42.65 -5.66 26.17
C ALA A 22 -42.54 -7.16 26.47
N ALA A 23 -41.90 -7.94 25.60
CA ALA A 23 -41.66 -9.37 25.82
C ALA A 23 -40.74 -9.62 27.04
N PHE A 24 -39.69 -8.81 27.19
CA PHE A 24 -38.78 -8.89 28.34
C PHE A 24 -39.49 -8.56 29.65
N ILE A 25 -40.27 -7.47 29.69
CA ILE A 25 -41.05 -7.09 30.87
C ILE A 25 -42.08 -8.17 31.23
N GLY A 26 -42.75 -8.75 30.23
CA GLY A 26 -43.68 -9.87 30.45
C GLY A 26 -43.00 -11.11 31.04
N ALA A 27 -41.79 -11.44 30.59
CA ALA A 27 -41.00 -12.54 31.15
C ALA A 27 -40.57 -12.27 32.60
N VAL A 28 -40.09 -11.05 32.89
CA VAL A 28 -39.67 -10.64 34.24
C VAL A 28 -40.85 -10.61 35.21
N LEU A 29 -42.00 -10.07 34.79
CA LEU A 29 -43.21 -10.04 35.61
C LEU A 29 -43.73 -11.46 35.89
N ARG A 30 -43.65 -12.37 34.92
CA ARG A 30 -44.04 -13.78 35.12
C ARG A 30 -43.15 -14.50 36.13
N VAL A 31 -41.86 -14.18 36.16
CA VAL A 31 -40.90 -14.75 37.12
C VAL A 31 -41.07 -14.15 38.52
N THR A 32 -41.38 -12.85 38.62
CA THR A 32 -41.42 -12.13 39.90
C THR A 32 -42.80 -12.15 40.58
N ALA A 33 -43.91 -12.29 39.85
CA ALA A 33 -45.26 -12.26 40.41
C ALA A 33 -45.73 -13.57 41.06
N SER A 34 -44.88 -14.60 41.16
CA SER A 34 -45.23 -15.87 41.81
C SER A 34 -44.21 -16.20 42.89
N GLY A 35 -44.53 -15.91 44.15
CA GLY A 35 -43.67 -16.13 45.32
C GLY A 35 -43.53 -17.61 45.75
N LYS A 36 -43.07 -18.48 44.85
CA LYS A 36 -42.61 -19.85 45.18
C LYS A 36 -41.29 -20.15 44.48
N ASP A 37 -40.47 -20.97 45.12
CA ASP A 37 -39.06 -21.24 44.82
C ASP A 37 -38.72 -21.25 43.32
N LEU A 38 -37.79 -20.38 42.96
CA LEU A 38 -37.43 -19.98 41.59
C LEU A 38 -36.85 -21.15 40.77
N PHE A 39 -36.31 -22.16 41.45
CA PHE A 39 -35.65 -23.32 40.87
C PHE A 39 -36.61 -24.46 40.51
N ASP A 40 -37.76 -24.58 41.18
CA ASP A 40 -38.75 -25.64 40.89
C ASP A 40 -39.60 -25.37 39.65
N ARG A 41 -39.50 -24.16 39.08
CA ARG A 41 -40.30 -23.70 37.94
C ARG A 41 -39.52 -23.49 36.66
N LEU A 42 -38.21 -23.70 36.68
CA LEU A 42 -37.41 -23.79 35.47
C LEU A 42 -37.71 -25.12 34.79
N ASP A 43 -38.89 -25.22 34.18
CA ASP A 43 -39.24 -26.31 33.31
C ASP A 43 -38.24 -26.37 32.15
N THR A 44 -37.94 -27.58 31.70
CA THR A 44 -37.00 -27.88 30.61
C THR A 44 -37.31 -27.01 29.38
N THR A 45 -38.59 -26.75 29.14
CA THR A 45 -39.09 -25.89 28.07
C THR A 45 -38.64 -24.43 28.20
N THR A 46 -38.66 -23.87 29.42
CA THR A 46 -38.24 -22.49 29.69
C THR A 46 -36.73 -22.34 29.61
N LEU A 47 -35.99 -23.36 30.08
CA LEU A 47 -34.55 -23.42 29.95
C LEU A 47 -34.12 -23.51 28.47
N LEU A 48 -34.84 -24.30 27.67
CA LEU A 48 -34.64 -24.40 26.22
C LEU A 48 -34.88 -23.05 25.53
N TYR A 49 -35.96 -22.33 25.88
CA TYR A 49 -36.22 -21.00 25.30
C TYR A 49 -35.16 -19.97 25.69
N LEU A 50 -34.66 -19.99 26.93
CA LEU A 50 -33.55 -19.14 27.37
C LEU A 50 -32.26 -19.47 26.62
N ALA A 51 -31.95 -20.76 26.44
CA ALA A 51 -30.77 -21.19 25.68
C ALA A 51 -30.85 -20.78 24.21
N VAL A 52 -32.00 -20.95 23.56
CA VAL A 52 -32.21 -20.53 22.16
C VAL A 52 -32.13 -19.00 22.02
N ALA A 53 -32.74 -18.25 22.95
CA ALA A 53 -32.64 -16.79 22.96
C ALA A 53 -31.20 -16.30 23.17
N GLY A 54 -30.46 -16.93 24.08
CA GLY A 54 -29.03 -16.66 24.30
C GLY A 54 -28.19 -16.95 23.05
N ALA A 55 -28.43 -18.09 22.39
CA ALA A 55 -27.74 -18.47 21.15
C ALA A 55 -28.04 -17.48 20.00
N LEU A 56 -29.29 -17.03 19.85
CA LEU A 56 -29.67 -16.04 18.84
C LEU A 56 -29.06 -14.65 19.12
N LEU A 57 -28.98 -14.23 20.38
CA LEU A 57 -28.31 -12.99 20.78
C LEU A 57 -26.80 -13.05 20.52
N MET A 58 -26.16 -14.19 20.81
CA MET A 58 -24.76 -14.41 20.47
C MET A 58 -24.54 -14.39 18.96
N MET A 59 -25.37 -15.08 18.16
CA MET A 59 -25.30 -15.01 16.68
C MET A 59 -25.46 -13.59 16.13
N ARG A 60 -26.27 -12.74 16.78
CA ARG A 60 -26.41 -11.33 16.40
C ARG A 60 -25.11 -10.55 16.62
N GLN A 61 -24.33 -10.85 17.66
CA GLN A 61 -23.01 -10.24 17.86
C GLN A 61 -21.95 -10.78 16.89
N VAL A 62 -22.02 -12.06 16.51
CA VAL A 62 -21.09 -12.65 15.53
C VAL A 62 -21.27 -12.07 14.12
N LYS A 63 -22.49 -11.70 13.72
CA LYS A 63 -22.73 -11.01 12.43
C LYS A 63 -22.04 -9.65 12.32
N SER A 64 -21.73 -8.99 13.45
CA SER A 64 -21.01 -7.71 13.45
C SER A 64 -19.49 -7.87 13.32
N LEU A 65 -18.93 -9.03 13.66
CA LEU A 65 -17.49 -9.30 13.61
C LEU A 65 -17.07 -9.94 12.30
N ALA A 66 -17.92 -10.77 11.68
CA ALA A 66 -17.56 -11.49 10.45
C ALA A 66 -17.89 -10.76 9.14
N PHE A 67 -18.69 -9.68 9.14
CA PHE A 67 -19.09 -8.99 7.91
C PHE A 67 -18.24 -7.76 7.55
N GLY A 68 -17.37 -7.29 8.45
CA GLY A 68 -16.44 -6.19 8.17
C GLY A 68 -15.26 -6.67 7.33
N ASP A 69 -14.48 -7.59 7.89
CA ASP A 69 -13.25 -8.08 7.26
C ASP A 69 -13.54 -8.86 5.97
N PHE A 70 -14.55 -9.73 5.95
CA PHE A 70 -14.87 -10.53 4.75
C PHE A 70 -15.39 -9.68 3.59
N LYS A 71 -16.01 -8.53 3.87
CA LYS A 71 -16.52 -7.62 2.84
C LYS A 71 -15.40 -6.78 2.25
N VAL A 72 -14.43 -6.38 3.08
CA VAL A 72 -13.21 -5.71 2.64
C VAL A 72 -12.35 -6.67 1.79
N GLU A 73 -12.23 -7.94 2.17
CA GLU A 73 -11.54 -8.95 1.38
C GLU A 73 -12.26 -9.25 0.06
N LEU A 74 -13.60 -9.37 0.04
CA LEU A 74 -14.34 -9.62 -1.20
C LEU A 74 -14.24 -8.45 -2.20
N ASP A 75 -14.23 -7.21 -1.71
CA ASP A 75 -14.04 -6.03 -2.56
C ASP A 75 -12.60 -5.94 -3.09
N GLN A 76 -11.59 -6.31 -2.29
CA GLN A 76 -10.20 -6.45 -2.76
C GLN A 76 -10.06 -7.57 -3.80
N VAL A 77 -10.66 -8.74 -3.56
CA VAL A 77 -10.62 -9.87 -4.50
C VAL A 77 -11.35 -9.56 -5.80
N LYS A 78 -12.48 -8.85 -5.75
CA LYS A 78 -13.16 -8.36 -6.96
C LYS A 78 -12.29 -7.39 -7.75
N LYS A 79 -11.62 -6.46 -7.06
CA LYS A 79 -10.73 -5.49 -7.71
C LYS A 79 -9.54 -6.18 -8.39
N VAL A 80 -8.91 -7.14 -7.70
CA VAL A 80 -7.82 -7.95 -8.27
C VAL A 80 -8.31 -8.81 -9.45
N ALA A 81 -9.53 -9.37 -9.38
CA ALA A 81 -10.10 -10.14 -10.47
C ALA A 81 -10.45 -9.27 -11.71
N GLU A 82 -10.88 -8.03 -11.50
CA GLU A 82 -11.11 -7.05 -12.58
C GLU A 82 -9.78 -6.59 -13.21
N GLU A 83 -8.74 -6.35 -12.41
CA GLU A 83 -7.39 -6.05 -12.88
C GLU A 83 -6.79 -7.23 -13.66
N ALA A 84 -6.94 -8.47 -13.17
CA ALA A 84 -6.48 -9.64 -13.91
C ALA A 84 -7.20 -9.83 -15.26
N ARG A 85 -8.50 -9.52 -15.33
CA ARG A 85 -9.27 -9.56 -16.59
C ARG A 85 -8.85 -8.49 -17.57
N SER A 86 -8.54 -7.28 -17.11
CA SER A 86 -8.07 -6.21 -17.99
C SER A 86 -6.67 -6.52 -18.54
N ILE A 87 -5.78 -7.10 -17.73
CA ILE A 87 -4.46 -7.56 -18.15
C ILE A 87 -4.58 -8.68 -19.21
N ALA A 88 -5.46 -9.66 -18.99
CA ALA A 88 -5.69 -10.73 -19.96
C ALA A 88 -6.21 -10.19 -21.30
N GLN A 89 -7.15 -9.23 -21.28
CA GLN A 89 -7.64 -8.58 -22.50
C GLN A 89 -6.55 -7.78 -23.24
N ILE A 90 -5.65 -7.11 -22.50
CA ILE A 90 -4.51 -6.40 -23.09
C ILE A 90 -3.54 -7.39 -23.73
N ALA A 91 -3.30 -8.54 -23.09
CA ALA A 91 -2.44 -9.59 -23.63
C ALA A 91 -3.02 -10.23 -24.90
N ASP A 92 -4.33 -10.50 -24.93
CA ASP A 92 -5.02 -11.04 -26.12
C ASP A 92 -4.98 -10.04 -27.29
N ASN A 93 -5.22 -8.75 -27.02
CA ASN A 93 -5.10 -7.70 -28.03
C ASN A 93 -3.66 -7.54 -28.51
N ALA A 94 -2.66 -7.61 -27.62
CA ALA A 94 -1.25 -7.49 -27.99
C ALA A 94 -0.75 -8.69 -28.81
N ALA A 95 -1.24 -9.90 -28.53
CA ALA A 95 -0.99 -11.08 -29.35
C ALA A 95 -1.56 -10.91 -30.78
N GLN A 96 -2.69 -10.21 -30.91
CA GLN A 96 -3.28 -9.89 -32.21
C GLN A 96 -2.46 -8.87 -33.02
N TYR A 97 -1.65 -8.01 -32.38
CA TYR A 97 -0.76 -7.04 -33.05
C TYR A 97 0.63 -7.58 -33.40
N GLN A 98 1.05 -8.74 -32.88
CA GLN A 98 2.37 -9.33 -33.20
C GLN A 98 2.40 -10.15 -34.50
N VAL A 99 1.28 -10.27 -35.22
CA VAL A 99 1.22 -11.08 -36.46
C VAL A 99 1.78 -10.35 -37.70
N THR A 100 2.13 -9.06 -37.63
CA THR A 100 2.45 -8.25 -38.84
C THR A 100 3.87 -7.66 -38.92
N GLN A 101 4.82 -8.06 -38.07
CA GLN A 101 6.22 -7.61 -38.22
C GLN A 101 7.17 -8.79 -38.40
N GLN A 102 7.18 -9.31 -39.63
CA GLN A 102 8.19 -10.23 -40.11
C GLN A 102 9.48 -9.45 -40.43
N PRO A 103 10.62 -9.73 -39.76
CA PRO A 103 11.88 -9.02 -40.02
C PRO A 103 12.44 -9.37 -41.39
N THR A 104 12.81 -8.35 -42.15
CA THR A 104 13.50 -8.44 -43.44
C THR A 104 14.85 -9.15 -43.28
N PRO A 105 15.24 -10.11 -44.15
CA PRO A 105 16.52 -10.80 -44.04
C PRO A 105 17.70 -9.85 -44.39
N LEU A 106 18.67 -9.75 -43.48
CA LEU A 106 19.94 -9.05 -43.71
C LEU A 106 20.82 -9.78 -44.76
N PRO A 107 21.58 -9.05 -45.59
CA PRO A 107 22.46 -9.63 -46.60
C PRO A 107 23.71 -10.27 -45.98
N LYS A 108 24.02 -11.49 -46.43
CA LYS A 108 25.23 -12.26 -46.12
C LYS A 108 26.48 -11.51 -46.59
N ILE A 109 27.32 -11.07 -45.66
CA ILE A 109 28.69 -10.63 -45.93
C ILE A 109 29.63 -11.81 -45.67
N ALA A 110 30.47 -12.12 -46.66
CA ALA A 110 31.40 -13.23 -46.67
C ALA A 110 32.59 -13.02 -45.71
N PRO A 111 33.20 -14.11 -45.19
CA PRO A 111 34.36 -14.03 -44.31
C PRO A 111 35.68 -13.86 -45.08
N PRO A 112 36.61 -12.99 -44.63
CA PRO A 112 37.99 -13.01 -45.10
C PRO A 112 38.85 -14.08 -44.37
N PRO A 113 39.92 -14.56 -45.02
CA PRO A 113 40.61 -15.80 -44.65
C PRO A 113 41.60 -15.66 -43.49
N ALA A 114 41.80 -16.79 -42.81
CA ALA A 114 42.76 -17.03 -41.75
C ALA A 114 44.22 -17.06 -42.25
N ALA A 115 45.13 -16.44 -41.50
CA ALA A 115 46.56 -16.80 -41.48
C ALA A 115 47.26 -16.36 -40.18
N ALA A 116 47.81 -17.37 -39.48
CA ALA A 116 49.11 -17.43 -38.77
C ALA A 116 49.42 -16.63 -37.47
N ALA A 117 49.39 -17.38 -36.34
CA ALA A 117 50.35 -17.52 -35.21
C ALA A 117 51.48 -16.47 -34.97
N SER A 118 51.51 -15.75 -33.81
CA SER A 118 52.24 -16.02 -32.51
C SER A 118 53.66 -15.38 -32.43
N PRO A 119 54.32 -15.06 -31.26
CA PRO A 119 53.97 -15.17 -29.82
C PRO A 119 54.29 -13.94 -28.89
N GLN A 120 53.78 -14.00 -27.65
CA GLN A 120 54.19 -13.39 -26.35
C GLN A 120 55.10 -12.14 -26.27
N SER A 121 54.69 -11.11 -25.51
CA SER A 121 55.41 -10.56 -24.32
C SER A 121 54.80 -9.25 -23.79
N GLY A 122 54.65 -9.15 -22.46
CA GLY A 122 54.47 -7.89 -21.74
C GLY A 122 53.06 -7.64 -21.23
N ALA A 123 52.74 -8.13 -20.03
CA ALA A 123 51.60 -7.67 -19.26
C ALA A 123 51.98 -6.39 -18.49
N PRO A 124 51.35 -5.23 -18.75
CA PRO A 124 51.20 -4.22 -17.72
C PRO A 124 50.07 -4.68 -16.80
N GLN A 125 50.37 -4.77 -15.51
CA GLN A 125 49.37 -4.97 -14.48
C GLN A 125 48.30 -3.88 -14.62
N THR A 126 47.12 -4.25 -15.11
CA THR A 126 45.94 -3.41 -15.08
C THR A 126 45.52 -3.29 -13.63
N THR A 127 45.83 -2.16 -13.02
CA THR A 127 45.19 -1.66 -11.80
C THR A 127 43.68 -1.85 -11.95
N PRO A 128 42.97 -2.49 -11.00
CA PRO A 128 41.51 -2.55 -11.05
C PRO A 128 41.00 -1.11 -11.11
N ALA A 129 40.34 -0.78 -12.22
CA ALA A 129 39.75 0.53 -12.44
C ALA A 129 38.85 0.84 -11.24
N SER A 130 39.28 1.81 -10.43
CA SER A 130 38.48 2.34 -9.34
C SER A 130 37.20 2.89 -9.96
N THR A 131 36.08 2.20 -9.77
CA THR A 131 34.75 2.71 -10.12
C THR A 131 34.66 4.13 -9.55
N PRO A 132 34.33 5.16 -10.36
CA PRO A 132 34.18 6.52 -9.85
C PRO A 132 33.09 6.52 -8.79
N GLN A 133 33.49 6.47 -7.52
CA GLN A 133 32.56 6.48 -6.41
C GLN A 133 32.03 7.90 -6.29
N LEU A 134 30.75 8.09 -6.62
CA LEU A 134 30.07 9.37 -6.44
C LEU A 134 30.28 9.82 -4.98
N PRO A 135 30.55 11.12 -4.74
CA PRO A 135 30.73 11.62 -3.39
C PRO A 135 29.48 11.30 -2.54
N PRO A 136 29.64 10.92 -1.26
CA PRO A 136 28.52 10.67 -0.37
C PRO A 136 27.58 11.88 -0.31
N ILE A 137 26.28 11.63 -0.40
CA ILE A 137 25.28 12.69 -0.25
C ILE A 137 25.13 13.03 1.23
N ALA A 138 25.39 14.29 1.58
CA ALA A 138 25.28 14.81 2.93
C ALA A 138 23.93 15.54 3.14
N PRO A 139 23.37 15.52 4.36
CA PRO A 139 22.26 16.37 4.76
C PRO A 139 22.52 17.85 4.44
N GLY A 140 21.44 18.58 4.12
CA GLY A 140 21.42 20.02 3.92
C GLY A 140 21.48 20.82 5.23
N THR A 141 21.05 22.07 5.17
CA THR A 141 21.12 23.03 6.29
C THR A 141 19.79 23.23 7.02
N HIS A 142 18.74 22.53 6.60
CA HIS A 142 17.43 22.59 7.22
C HIS A 142 17.35 21.56 8.33
N ASP A 143 17.42 22.02 9.59
CA ASP A 143 17.44 21.12 10.76
C ASP A 143 16.21 20.20 10.84
N ASP A 144 15.01 20.72 10.51
CA ASP A 144 13.75 19.97 10.55
C ASP A 144 13.46 19.17 9.26
N ASP A 145 14.20 19.44 8.17
CA ASP A 145 14.02 18.75 6.89
C ASP A 145 15.36 18.61 6.14
N PRO A 146 16.24 17.70 6.59
CA PRO A 146 17.64 17.64 6.15
C PRO A 146 17.81 17.34 4.66
N TRP A 147 16.79 16.84 3.97
CA TRP A 147 16.89 16.47 2.56
C TRP A 147 16.28 17.48 1.60
N LYS A 148 15.66 18.55 2.12
CA LYS A 148 15.08 19.62 1.32
C LYS A 148 16.14 20.30 0.45
N GLY A 149 15.91 20.32 -0.87
CA GLY A 149 16.80 20.93 -1.86
C GLY A 149 18.08 20.16 -2.17
N VAL A 150 18.28 18.95 -1.61
CA VAL A 150 19.53 18.19 -1.75
C VAL A 150 19.56 17.32 -3.02
N PHE A 151 18.39 16.88 -3.49
CA PHE A 151 18.22 15.93 -4.60
C PHE A 151 17.72 16.60 -5.89
N GLY A 152 17.53 17.92 -5.86
CA GLY A 152 17.20 18.74 -7.03
C GLY A 152 15.72 19.08 -7.18
N GLU A 153 14.93 18.95 -6.10
CA GLU A 153 13.56 19.46 -5.97
C GLU A 153 12.59 18.97 -7.06
N LYS A 154 12.85 17.80 -7.65
CA LYS A 154 12.04 17.24 -8.72
C LYS A 154 11.60 15.82 -8.40
N PRO A 155 10.28 15.55 -8.35
CA PRO A 155 9.78 14.19 -8.15
C PRO A 155 9.87 13.34 -9.42
N GLU A 156 10.17 13.96 -10.57
CA GLU A 156 10.31 13.27 -11.85
C GLU A 156 11.57 13.74 -12.59
N MET A 157 12.43 12.79 -12.95
CA MET A 157 13.67 13.03 -13.70
C MET A 157 14.13 11.74 -14.39
N ASN A 158 14.81 11.84 -15.54
CA ASN A 158 15.43 10.70 -16.23
C ASN A 158 14.49 9.50 -16.49
N ASN A 159 13.22 9.77 -16.79
CA ASN A 159 12.17 8.74 -16.92
C ASN A 159 11.89 7.94 -15.65
N ARG A 160 12.12 8.55 -14.47
CA ARG A 160 11.75 8.03 -13.16
C ARG A 160 10.79 8.99 -12.50
N ARG A 161 9.84 8.46 -11.73
CA ARG A 161 8.89 9.22 -10.92
C ARG A 161 8.91 8.67 -9.49
N LEU A 162 9.01 9.57 -8.54
CA LEU A 162 8.72 9.35 -7.13
C LEU A 162 7.34 9.92 -6.83
N SER A 163 6.47 9.12 -6.25
CA SER A 163 5.13 9.53 -5.80
C SER A 163 4.86 9.01 -4.39
N ALA A 164 3.86 9.60 -3.73
CA ALA A 164 3.47 9.18 -2.40
C ALA A 164 1.96 9.28 -2.21
N VAL A 165 1.43 8.38 -1.39
CA VAL A 165 0.07 8.45 -0.85
C VAL A 165 0.15 8.50 0.67
N VAL A 166 -0.53 9.47 1.27
CA VAL A 166 -0.57 9.67 2.72
C VAL A 166 -1.99 9.42 3.22
N THR A 167 -2.15 8.51 4.16
CA THR A 167 -3.45 8.16 4.75
C THR A 167 -3.40 8.22 6.28
N PRO A 168 -4.41 8.82 6.95
CA PRO A 168 -4.50 8.77 8.41
C PRO A 168 -4.62 7.34 8.93
N MET A 169 -4.03 7.08 10.09
CA MET A 169 -4.28 5.83 10.81
C MET A 169 -5.63 5.88 11.54
N ALA A 170 -6.38 4.78 11.49
CA ALA A 170 -7.72 4.72 12.10
C ALA A 170 -7.67 4.62 13.64
N ASP A 171 -6.59 4.02 14.13
CA ASP A 171 -6.29 3.73 15.53
C ASP A 171 -5.47 4.84 16.21
N ASP A 172 -4.89 5.76 15.43
CA ASP A 172 -4.07 6.84 15.95
C ASP A 172 -4.18 8.09 15.05
N SER A 173 -4.83 9.15 15.56
CA SER A 173 -5.12 10.34 14.77
C SER A 173 -3.90 11.21 14.46
N ASP A 174 -2.79 10.99 15.17
CA ASP A 174 -1.57 11.80 15.03
C ASP A 174 -0.54 11.11 14.14
N TRP A 175 -0.78 9.86 13.74
CA TRP A 175 0.08 9.10 12.84
C TRP A 175 -0.55 8.85 11.47
N TYR A 176 0.31 8.85 10.46
CA TYR A 176 -0.07 8.66 9.06
C TYR A 176 0.72 7.49 8.48
N LYS A 177 0.05 6.71 7.63
CA LYS A 177 0.69 5.72 6.77
C LYS A 177 1.10 6.42 5.48
N ILE A 178 2.36 6.28 5.12
CA ILE A 178 2.94 6.81 3.89
C ILE A 178 3.32 5.61 3.02
N HIS A 179 2.83 5.61 1.78
CA HIS A 179 3.22 4.68 0.74
C HIS A 179 3.98 5.45 -0.33
N LEU A 180 5.29 5.22 -0.39
CA LEU A 180 6.18 5.78 -1.41
C LEU A 180 6.32 4.80 -2.57
N VAL A 181 6.28 5.31 -3.79
CA VAL A 181 6.41 4.53 -5.02
C VAL A 181 7.44 5.17 -5.93
N VAL A 182 8.40 4.38 -6.40
CA VAL A 182 9.35 4.76 -7.44
C VAL A 182 9.13 3.86 -8.64
N GLU A 183 8.87 4.49 -9.79
CA GLU A 183 8.54 3.79 -11.03
C GLU A 183 9.17 4.48 -12.25
N SER A 184 9.16 3.79 -13.38
CA SER A 184 9.54 4.38 -14.67
C SER A 184 8.35 5.06 -15.34
N THR A 185 8.55 6.26 -15.87
CA THR A 185 7.53 6.93 -16.70
C THR A 185 7.53 6.44 -18.15
N SER A 186 8.50 5.59 -18.52
CA SER A 186 8.60 4.95 -19.84
C SER A 186 8.97 3.47 -19.69
N PRO A 187 8.12 2.63 -19.05
CA PRO A 187 8.49 1.29 -18.61
C PRO A 187 8.91 0.35 -19.76
N LYS A 188 8.40 0.58 -20.97
CA LYS A 188 8.77 -0.21 -22.17
C LYS A 188 10.19 0.07 -22.67
N ASN A 189 10.66 1.31 -22.56
CA ASN A 189 11.92 1.76 -23.14
C ASN A 189 13.03 1.90 -22.09
N ALA A 190 12.65 2.26 -20.87
CA ALA A 190 13.56 2.52 -19.76
C ALA A 190 12.98 1.90 -18.47
N PRO A 191 12.83 0.57 -18.36
CA PRO A 191 12.35 -0.07 -17.14
C PRO A 191 13.26 0.29 -15.95
N LEU A 192 12.65 0.50 -14.77
CA LEU A 192 13.39 0.61 -13.52
C LEU A 192 13.85 -0.79 -13.10
N LYS A 193 15.10 -0.91 -12.65
CA LYS A 193 15.75 -2.19 -12.29
C LYS A 193 16.69 -2.00 -11.10
N GLY A 194 17.09 -3.11 -10.48
CA GLY A 194 18.10 -3.11 -9.44
C GLY A 194 17.53 -2.71 -8.08
N THR A 195 18.14 -1.74 -7.43
CA THR A 195 17.78 -1.28 -6.08
C THR A 195 17.69 0.23 -6.07
N VAL A 196 16.70 0.73 -5.33
CA VAL A 196 16.49 2.15 -5.08
C VAL A 196 16.87 2.43 -3.64
N GLN A 197 17.61 3.52 -3.43
CA GLN A 197 17.99 3.97 -2.10
C GLN A 197 17.12 5.17 -1.73
N PHE A 198 16.31 5.04 -0.68
CA PHE A 198 15.57 6.15 -0.10
C PHE A 198 16.44 6.89 0.92
N PHE A 199 16.17 8.18 1.07
CA PHE A 199 16.74 9.08 2.08
C PHE A 199 15.56 9.71 2.82
N LEU A 200 15.38 9.27 4.06
CA LEU A 200 14.29 9.68 4.96
C LEU A 200 14.86 10.61 6.04
N HIS A 201 13.97 11.27 6.78
CA HIS A 201 14.36 12.05 7.96
C HIS A 201 15.24 11.24 8.94
N ASP A 202 16.13 11.90 9.68
CA ASP A 202 17.11 11.23 10.55
C ASP A 202 16.47 10.55 11.78
N SER A 203 15.25 10.96 12.13
CA SER A 203 14.43 10.36 13.19
C SER A 203 14.01 8.91 12.90
N PHE A 204 14.18 8.41 11.68
CA PHE A 204 13.91 7.01 11.34
C PHE A 204 15.10 6.13 11.71
N ASN A 205 14.85 4.99 12.38
CA ASN A 205 15.90 4.02 12.74
C ASN A 205 16.74 3.55 11.54
N ASN A 206 16.12 3.47 10.37
CA ASN A 206 16.79 3.25 9.10
C ASN A 206 16.42 4.39 8.17
N ASP A 207 17.17 5.48 8.25
CA ASP A 207 16.99 6.70 7.46
C ASP A 207 17.41 6.53 5.99
N ARG A 208 18.15 5.46 5.68
CA ARG A 208 18.62 5.14 4.33
C ARG A 208 18.29 3.68 3.96
N PRO A 209 17.01 3.31 3.80
CA PRO A 209 16.66 1.96 3.39
C PRO A 209 16.89 1.73 1.89
N GLN A 210 17.52 0.60 1.57
CA GLN A 210 17.65 0.08 0.22
C GLN A 210 16.48 -0.84 -0.09
N VAL A 211 15.76 -0.55 -1.17
CA VAL A 211 14.55 -1.27 -1.57
C VAL A 211 14.77 -1.90 -2.94
N PRO A 212 14.66 -3.24 -3.08
CA PRO A 212 14.79 -3.89 -4.37
C PRO A 212 13.60 -3.53 -5.27
N VAL A 213 13.88 -3.32 -6.55
CA VAL A 213 12.84 -3.12 -7.57
C VAL A 213 12.18 -4.47 -7.87
N ARG A 214 10.85 -4.51 -7.81
CA ARG A 214 10.05 -5.70 -8.12
C ARG A 214 10.09 -6.04 -9.61
N GLN A 215 9.56 -7.21 -9.97
CA GLN A 215 9.51 -7.68 -11.37
C GLN A 215 8.68 -6.80 -12.30
N ASP A 216 7.70 -6.06 -11.76
CA ASP A 216 6.87 -5.10 -12.50
C ASP A 216 7.56 -3.74 -12.71
N GLY A 217 8.79 -3.57 -12.23
CA GLY A 217 9.55 -2.33 -12.39
C GLY A 217 9.19 -1.26 -11.36
N ILE A 218 8.61 -1.64 -10.23
CA ILE A 218 8.21 -0.73 -9.14
C ILE A 218 9.03 -1.01 -7.88
N ALA A 219 9.50 0.03 -7.21
CA ALA A 219 10.02 -0.04 -5.84
C ALA A 219 9.06 0.67 -4.89
N GLU A 220 8.67 0.00 -3.80
CA GLU A 220 7.69 0.52 -2.85
C GLU A 220 8.26 0.54 -1.43
N LEU A 221 7.98 1.61 -0.71
CA LEU A 221 8.34 1.73 0.70
C LEU A 221 7.11 2.18 1.51
N TYR A 222 6.78 1.40 2.54
CA TYR A 222 5.72 1.72 3.49
C TYR A 222 6.33 2.15 4.82
N LEU A 223 5.92 3.30 5.33
CA LEU A 223 6.39 3.82 6.61
C LEU A 223 5.29 4.60 7.33
N LYS A 224 5.55 4.95 8.59
CA LYS A 224 4.66 5.77 9.41
C LYS A 224 5.38 7.04 9.83
N ALA A 225 4.68 8.16 9.80
CA ALA A 225 5.19 9.45 10.29
C ALA A 225 4.05 10.26 10.89
N TRP A 226 4.40 11.20 11.77
CA TRP A 226 3.46 12.12 12.41
C TRP A 226 3.40 13.49 11.69
N GLY A 227 4.46 13.84 10.94
CA GLY A 227 4.61 15.08 10.20
C GLY A 227 5.24 14.87 8.83
N ALA A 228 5.19 15.92 8.01
CA ALA A 228 5.73 15.90 6.65
C ALA A 228 7.23 16.19 6.63
N PHE A 229 7.92 15.65 5.64
CA PHE A 229 9.36 15.85 5.42
C PHE A 229 9.68 15.62 3.94
N THR A 230 10.87 16.02 3.50
CA THR A 230 11.33 15.76 2.14
C THR A 230 11.97 14.38 2.03
N VAL A 231 11.52 13.60 1.04
CA VAL A 231 12.09 12.30 0.70
C VAL A 231 13.03 12.45 -0.49
N GLY A 232 14.29 12.06 -0.31
CA GLY A 232 15.24 11.89 -1.39
C GLY A 232 15.29 10.45 -1.90
N VAL A 233 15.53 10.27 -3.19
CA VAL A 233 15.71 8.94 -3.81
C VAL A 233 16.88 8.94 -4.77
N LEU A 234 17.70 7.88 -4.67
CA LEU A 234 18.65 7.49 -5.71
C LEU A 234 18.19 6.24 -6.43
N ALA A 235 18.14 6.33 -7.76
CA ALA A 235 17.89 5.22 -8.67
C ALA A 235 19.02 5.12 -9.70
N ASP A 236 19.04 4.00 -10.45
CA ASP A 236 19.99 3.77 -11.54
C ASP A 236 21.45 3.93 -11.08
N GLU A 237 21.81 3.30 -9.96
CA GLU A 237 23.15 3.35 -9.35
C GLU A 237 23.62 4.78 -9.01
N GLY A 238 22.68 5.68 -8.72
CA GLY A 238 22.93 7.07 -8.35
C GLY A 238 22.94 8.03 -9.53
N ALA A 239 22.71 7.55 -10.76
CA ALA A 239 22.57 8.40 -11.94
C ALA A 239 21.29 9.24 -11.93
N THR A 240 20.25 8.78 -11.24
CA THR A 240 18.99 9.52 -11.09
C THR A 240 18.76 9.91 -9.64
N ARG A 241 18.47 11.20 -9.43
CA ARG A 241 18.09 11.78 -8.15
C ARG A 241 16.66 12.29 -8.25
N LEU A 242 15.83 11.93 -7.29
CA LEU A 242 14.46 12.40 -7.19
C LEU A 242 14.25 12.98 -5.79
N GLU A 243 13.40 14.00 -5.71
CA GLU A 243 13.05 14.67 -4.48
C GLU A 243 11.54 14.87 -4.43
N LEU A 244 10.92 14.55 -3.30
CA LEU A 244 9.51 14.78 -3.07
C LEU A 244 9.29 15.37 -1.68
N ASP A 245 8.82 16.61 -1.64
CA ASP A 245 8.33 17.23 -0.42
C ASP A 245 6.91 16.71 -0.11
N LEU A 246 6.77 15.96 0.98
CA LEU A 246 5.48 15.42 1.40
C LEU A 246 4.50 16.51 1.90
N ALA A 247 4.99 17.69 2.29
CA ALA A 247 4.18 18.83 2.72
C ALA A 247 3.50 19.55 1.54
N GLU A 248 4.02 19.36 0.32
CA GLU A 248 3.48 19.97 -0.91
C GLU A 248 2.46 19.08 -1.62
N LEU A 249 2.23 17.86 -1.16
CA LEU A 249 1.24 16.95 -1.73
C LEU A 249 -0.18 17.50 -1.55
N PRO A 250 -0.93 17.79 -2.62
CA PRO A 250 -2.26 18.42 -2.51
C PRO A 250 -3.28 17.52 -1.79
N ASP A 251 -3.14 16.20 -1.94
CA ASP A 251 -4.06 15.21 -1.39
C ASP A 251 -3.67 14.74 0.01
N ALA A 252 -2.52 15.17 0.54
CA ALA A 252 -2.11 14.78 1.88
C ALA A 252 -2.90 15.56 2.96
N PRO A 253 -3.26 14.91 4.09
CA PRO A 253 -4.05 15.53 5.15
C PRO A 253 -3.45 16.85 5.63
N TYR A 254 -4.27 17.88 5.80
CA TYR A 254 -3.78 19.21 6.19
C TYR A 254 -2.90 19.19 7.44
N LYS A 255 -3.32 18.48 8.49
CA LYS A 255 -2.55 18.34 9.74
C LYS A 255 -1.17 17.71 9.53
N PHE A 256 -1.07 16.73 8.63
CA PHE A 256 0.20 16.10 8.30
C PHE A 256 1.16 17.09 7.62
N ARG A 257 0.65 17.97 6.74
CA ARG A 257 1.48 18.92 5.97
C ARG A 257 2.03 20.09 6.78
N ILE A 258 1.44 20.40 7.94
CA ILE A 258 1.83 21.53 8.78
C ILE A 258 2.54 21.12 10.08
N ASN A 259 2.66 19.81 10.31
CA ASN A 259 3.40 19.20 11.41
C ASN A 259 4.80 18.88 10.93
#